data_AF-A0A7S0RAR4-F1
#
_entry.id   AF-A0A7S0RAR4-F1
#
_cell.length_a   1.000
_cell.length_b   1.000
_cell.length_c   1.000
_cell.angle_alpha   90.00
_cell.angle_beta   90.00
_cell.angle_gamma   90.00
#
_symmetry.space_group_name_H-M   'P 1'
#
loop_
_entity.id
_entity.type
_entity.pdbx_description
1 polymer ?
#
loop_
_entity_poly.entity_id
_entity_poly.type
_entity_poly.pdbx_seq_one_letter_code
_entity_poly.pdbx_strand_id
1 'polypeptide(L)'
;MVKDTDHGIWGIVARHVAVPKRSWQAYRGWYKQQVLEAAQEGRGVPRPRRSIFGLPTLSPYHPAAACWSGFMTVVDLVYTAFWVPLGVAFCTDTFGDLSVPCTKVDLAGGIVYTLNCLFNFQCGCVLTYGYKKAEVRDGLRVA
;
A
#
# COMPACT_ATOMS: atom_id res chain seq x y z
N MET A 1 -8.97 17.25 -8.57
CA MET A 1 -10.09 16.36 -8.23
C MET A 1 -9.84 15.08 -8.99
N VAL A 2 -9.65 13.95 -8.31
CA VAL A 2 -9.68 12.66 -9.01
C VAL A 2 -11.10 12.56 -9.55
N LYS A 3 -11.27 12.67 -10.87
CA LYS A 3 -12.56 12.38 -11.49
C LYS A 3 -12.83 10.91 -11.18
N ASP A 4 -14.01 10.58 -10.65
CA ASP A 4 -14.47 9.21 -10.38
C ASP A 4 -14.61 8.34 -11.65
N THR A 5 -14.02 8.76 -12.78
CA THR A 5 -14.02 8.03 -14.04
C THR A 5 -12.76 7.16 -14.13
N ASP A 6 -13.01 5.85 -14.19
CA ASP A 6 -12.19 4.83 -14.87
C ASP A 6 -11.00 4.25 -14.11
N HIS A 7 -11.22 3.75 -12.89
CA HIS A 7 -10.25 2.82 -12.28
C HIS A 7 -10.74 1.36 -12.25
N GLY A 8 -11.97 1.07 -12.70
CA GLY A 8 -12.48 -0.29 -12.89
C GLY A 8 -12.17 -1.25 -11.74
N ILE A 9 -11.69 -2.46 -12.06
CA ILE A 9 -11.25 -3.47 -11.08
C ILE A 9 -10.10 -2.97 -10.21
N TRP A 10 -9.24 -2.09 -10.72
CA TRP A 10 -8.12 -1.52 -9.96
C TRP A 10 -8.57 -0.69 -8.77
N GLY A 11 -9.79 -0.14 -8.81
CA GLY A 11 -10.40 0.55 -7.67
C GLY A 11 -10.68 -0.38 -6.48
N ILE A 12 -10.88 -1.68 -6.70
CA ILE A 12 -11.11 -2.69 -5.65
C ILE A 12 -9.79 -3.04 -4.96
N VAL A 13 -8.72 -3.12 -5.74
CA VAL A 13 -7.41 -3.59 -5.28
C VAL A 13 -6.57 -2.45 -4.68
N ALA A 14 -6.85 -1.19 -5.07
CA ALA A 14 -6.16 -0.03 -4.52
C ALA A 14 -6.37 0.07 -2.99
N ARG A 15 -5.30 0.44 -2.28
CA ARG A 15 -5.34 0.63 -0.83
C ARG A 15 -6.14 1.90 -0.47
N HIS A 16 -7.34 1.71 0.08
CA HIS A 16 -8.18 2.80 0.59
C HIS A 16 -7.98 2.98 2.10
N VAL A 17 -7.74 4.21 2.52
CA VAL A 17 -7.61 4.60 3.92
C VAL A 17 -8.72 5.58 4.26
N ALA A 18 -9.69 5.11 5.05
CA ALA A 18 -10.75 5.95 5.57
C ALA A 18 -10.17 6.92 6.60
N VAL A 19 -10.39 8.22 6.38
CA VAL A 19 -9.86 9.27 7.26
C VAL A 19 -10.98 10.11 7.86
N PRO A 20 -10.85 10.56 9.12
CA PRO A 20 -11.83 11.44 9.74
C PRO A 20 -11.83 12.82 9.06
N LYS A 21 -12.96 13.54 9.18
CA LYS A 21 -13.17 14.86 8.57
C LYS A 21 -12.02 15.85 8.82
N ARG A 22 -11.51 15.86 10.05
CA ARG A 22 -10.42 16.75 10.48
C ARG A 22 -9.14 16.50 9.67
N SER A 23 -8.72 15.25 9.56
CA SER A 23 -7.52 14.86 8.80
C SER A 23 -7.70 15.12 7.30
N TRP A 24 -8.90 14.88 6.77
CA TRP A 24 -9.23 15.20 5.39
C TRP A 24 -9.12 16.70 5.09
N GLN A 25 -9.68 17.55 5.96
CA GLN A 25 -9.62 19.00 5.83
C GLN A 25 -8.19 19.53 5.94
N ALA A 26 -7.41 19.00 6.90
CA ALA A 26 -6.00 19.34 7.06
C ALA A 26 -5.19 18.99 5.79
N TYR A 27 -5.38 17.77 5.25
CA TYR A 27 -4.74 17.35 4.01
C TYR A 27 -5.12 18.26 2.82
N ARG A 28 -6.40 18.55 2.67
CA ARG A 28 -6.92 19.44 1.61
C ARG A 28 -6.35 20.86 1.71
N GLY A 29 -6.25 21.40 2.93
CA GLY A 29 -5.69 22.73 3.18
C GLY A 29 -4.23 22.79 2.76
N TRP A 30 -3.43 21.84 3.26
CA TRP A 30 -2.02 21.70 2.89
C TRP A 30 -1.82 21.51 1.38
N TYR A 31 -2.61 20.66 0.73
CA TYR A 31 -2.48 20.41 -0.71
C TYR A 31 -2.78 21.66 -1.54
N LYS A 32 -3.83 22.41 -1.16
CA LYS A 32 -4.14 23.69 -1.80
C LYS A 32 -2.98 24.67 -1.68
N GLN A 33 -2.37 24.77 -0.50
CA GLN A 33 -1.25 25.67 -0.25
C GLN A 33 -0.07 25.33 -1.17
N GLN A 34 0.31 24.06 -1.30
CA GLN A 34 1.39 23.67 -2.21
C GLN A 34 1.10 23.98 -3.68
N VAL A 35 -0.14 23.78 -4.13
CA VAL A 35 -0.53 24.10 -5.51
C VAL A 35 -0.44 25.61 -5.76
N LEU A 36 -0.82 26.43 -4.77
CA LEU A 36 -0.71 27.89 -4.87
C LEU A 36 0.76 28.35 -4.90
N GLU A 37 1.60 27.81 -4.02
CA GLU A 37 3.04 28.10 -3.98
C GLU A 37 3.72 27.70 -5.30
N ALA A 38 3.43 26.50 -5.83
CA ALA A 38 3.95 26.07 -7.12
C ALA A 38 3.51 26.99 -8.27
N ALA A 39 2.23 27.39 -8.29
CA ALA A 39 1.70 28.31 -9.30
C ALA A 39 2.36 29.70 -9.24
N GLN A 40 2.67 30.21 -8.04
CA GLN A 40 3.40 31.46 -7.86
C GLN A 40 4.86 31.37 -8.34
N GLU A 41 5.51 30.23 -8.12
CA GLU A 41 6.88 29.96 -8.59
C GLU A 41 6.96 29.64 -10.10
N GLY A 42 5.82 29.61 -10.81
CA GLY A 42 5.76 29.15 -12.20
C GLY A 42 6.15 27.68 -12.37
N ARG A 43 6.25 26.93 -11.27
CA ARG A 43 6.45 25.49 -11.30
C ARG A 43 5.10 24.83 -11.56
N GLY A 44 5.08 23.82 -12.42
CA GLY A 44 3.87 23.04 -12.68
C GLY A 44 3.34 22.32 -11.42
N VAL A 45 2.47 21.34 -11.61
CA VAL A 45 1.86 20.56 -10.51
C VAL A 45 2.92 20.09 -9.49
N PRO A 46 2.70 20.26 -8.17
CA PRO A 46 3.65 19.86 -7.14
C PRO A 46 4.09 18.41 -7.32
N ARG A 47 5.40 18.16 -7.40
CA ARG A 47 5.93 16.80 -7.53
C ARG A 47 5.73 16.04 -6.21
N PRO A 48 5.20 14.80 -6.24
CA PRO A 48 5.10 13.99 -5.05
C PRO A 48 6.49 13.74 -4.45
N ARG A 49 6.58 13.81 -3.11
CA ARG A 49 7.83 13.56 -2.39
C ARG A 49 8.21 12.09 -2.49
N ARG A 50 9.52 11.83 -2.55
CA ARG A 50 10.09 10.48 -2.59
C ARG A 50 9.67 9.68 -1.34
N SER A 51 9.63 8.35 -1.48
CA SER A 51 9.45 7.37 -0.39
C SER A 51 10.51 7.56 0.72
N ILE A 52 10.30 6.97 1.90
CA ILE A 52 11.31 6.88 2.97
C ILE A 52 12.64 6.36 2.44
N PHE A 53 12.61 5.42 1.49
CA PHE A 53 13.80 4.87 0.85
C PHE A 53 14.40 5.75 -0.26
N GLY A 54 13.91 6.98 -0.42
CA GLY A 54 14.34 7.90 -1.49
C GLY A 54 13.90 7.47 -2.90
N LEU A 55 13.12 6.40 -3.03
CA LEU A 55 12.59 5.89 -4.29
C LEU A 55 11.30 6.61 -4.69
N PRO A 56 10.98 6.68 -6.00
CA PRO A 56 9.71 7.26 -6.45
C PRO A 56 8.54 6.42 -5.95
N THR A 57 7.51 7.08 -5.43
CA THR A 57 6.25 6.43 -5.04
C THR A 57 5.42 6.09 -6.28
N LEU A 58 5.00 4.83 -6.38
CA LEU A 58 4.09 4.33 -7.40
C LEU A 58 2.65 4.77 -7.13
N SER A 59 1.90 4.99 -8.21
CA SER A 59 0.45 5.18 -8.13
C SER A 59 -0.21 3.89 -7.62
N PRO A 60 -1.17 3.93 -6.69
CA PRO A 60 -2.01 2.78 -6.32
C PRO A 60 -2.73 2.15 -7.52
N TYR A 61 -2.94 2.91 -8.60
CA TYR A 61 -3.59 2.42 -9.82
C TYR A 61 -2.61 1.92 -10.87
N HIS A 62 -1.30 1.92 -10.58
CA HIS A 62 -0.33 1.34 -11.49
C HIS A 62 -0.55 -0.17 -11.58
N PRO A 63 -0.55 -0.78 -12.79
CA PRO A 63 -0.84 -2.21 -12.96
C PRO A 63 0.10 -3.10 -12.14
N ALA A 64 1.36 -2.69 -11.96
CA ALA A 64 2.30 -3.43 -11.09
C ALA A 64 1.88 -3.40 -9.61
N ALA A 65 1.45 -2.24 -9.09
CA ALA A 65 1.02 -2.10 -7.70
C ALA A 65 -0.25 -2.91 -7.44
N ALA A 66 -1.17 -2.91 -8.41
CA ALA A 66 -2.39 -3.67 -8.29
C ALA A 66 -2.20 -5.17 -8.55
N CYS A 67 -1.31 -5.58 -9.46
CA CYS A 67 -0.90 -6.98 -9.61
C CYS A 67 -0.29 -7.51 -8.31
N TRP A 68 0.62 -6.75 -7.69
CA TRP A 68 1.21 -7.09 -6.40
C TRP A 68 0.16 -7.21 -5.29
N SER A 69 -0.75 -6.24 -5.20
CA SER A 69 -1.82 -6.25 -4.21
C SER A 69 -2.79 -7.43 -4.42
N GLY A 70 -3.10 -7.77 -5.67
CA GLY A 70 -3.88 -8.96 -6.02
C GLY A 70 -3.16 -10.26 -5.66
N PHE A 71 -1.87 -10.35 -5.95
CA PHE A 71 -1.02 -11.48 -5.52
C PHE A 71 -1.02 -11.63 -4.00
N MET A 72 -0.80 -10.55 -3.25
CA MET A 72 -0.84 -10.58 -1.79
C MET A 72 -2.20 -10.97 -1.24
N THR A 73 -3.29 -10.59 -1.91
CA THR A 73 -4.65 -11.03 -1.54
C THR A 73 -4.80 -12.55 -1.65
N VAL A 74 -4.25 -13.15 -2.72
CA VAL A 74 -4.24 -14.61 -2.88
C VAL A 74 -3.34 -15.27 -1.85
N VAL A 75 -2.17 -14.70 -1.57
CA VAL A 75 -1.28 -15.17 -0.51
C VAL A 75 -1.99 -15.12 0.83
N ASP A 76 -2.69 -14.05 1.17
CA ASP A 76 -3.47 -13.95 2.42
C ASP A 76 -4.57 -15.04 2.49
N LEU A 77 -5.32 -15.22 1.40
CA LEU A 77 -6.40 -16.20 1.36
C LEU A 77 -5.93 -17.66 1.43
N VAL A 78 -4.71 -17.96 1.00
CA VAL A 78 -4.19 -19.34 0.98
C VAL A 78 -3.25 -19.58 2.15
N TYR A 79 -2.23 -18.73 2.28
CA TYR A 79 -1.15 -18.89 3.23
C TYR A 79 -1.57 -18.50 4.65
N THR A 80 -2.03 -17.26 4.91
CA THR A 80 -2.38 -16.88 6.29
C THR A 80 -3.68 -17.52 6.75
N ALA A 81 -4.67 -17.69 5.86
CA ALA A 81 -5.96 -18.28 6.25
C ALA A 81 -5.90 -19.79 6.53
N PHE A 82 -5.10 -20.56 5.76
CA PHE A 82 -5.07 -22.02 5.88
C PHE A 82 -3.71 -22.56 6.29
N TRP A 83 -2.64 -22.14 5.61
CA TRP A 83 -1.31 -22.72 5.82
C TRP A 83 -0.75 -22.44 7.21
N VAL A 84 -0.86 -21.19 7.67
CA VAL A 84 -0.36 -20.79 9.00
C VAL A 84 -1.03 -21.58 10.13
N PRO A 85 -2.38 -21.68 10.22
CA PRO A 85 -3.03 -22.53 11.23
C PRO A 85 -2.62 -24.00 11.16
N LEU A 86 -2.49 -24.57 9.96
CA LEU A 86 -2.05 -25.96 9.79
C LEU A 86 -0.61 -26.16 10.27
N GLY A 87 0.29 -25.23 9.95
CA GLY A 87 1.67 -25.25 10.43
C GLY A 87 1.76 -25.16 11.95
N VAL A 88 0.97 -24.27 12.56
CA VAL A 88 0.91 -24.13 14.02
C VAL A 88 0.29 -25.36 14.69
N ALA A 89 -0.70 -26.02 14.08
CA ALA A 89 -1.35 -27.19 14.66
C ALA A 89 -0.53 -28.47 14.55
N PHE A 90 0.24 -28.65 13.46
CA PHE A 90 0.88 -29.92 13.13
C PHE A 90 2.41 -29.89 13.08
N CYS A 91 3.07 -28.73 13.03
CA CYS A 91 4.53 -28.63 12.89
C CYS A 91 5.25 -28.04 14.12
N THR A 92 4.64 -28.08 15.31
CA THR A 92 5.22 -27.48 16.55
C THR A 92 6.59 -28.00 16.93
N ASP A 93 6.86 -29.27 16.68
CA ASP A 93 8.04 -29.94 17.24
C ASP A 93 9.30 -29.78 16.37
N THR A 94 9.16 -29.12 15.21
CA THR A 94 10.23 -29.00 14.19
C THR A 94 10.57 -27.57 13.82
N PHE A 95 10.03 -26.58 14.56
CA PHE A 95 10.34 -25.18 14.34
C PHE A 95 11.84 -24.90 14.50
N GLY A 96 12.43 -24.26 13.49
CA GLY A 96 13.85 -23.89 13.47
C GLY A 96 14.76 -24.86 12.72
N ASP A 97 14.26 -26.06 12.36
CA ASP A 97 15.01 -26.97 11.49
C ASP A 97 14.74 -26.65 10.01
N LEU A 98 15.75 -26.12 9.30
CA LEU A 98 15.66 -25.80 7.87
C LEU A 98 15.62 -27.03 6.97
N SER A 99 15.86 -28.24 7.48
CA SER A 99 15.70 -29.46 6.69
C SER A 99 14.23 -29.82 6.48
N VAL A 100 13.35 -29.41 7.41
CA VAL A 100 11.92 -29.75 7.44
C VAL A 100 11.12 -28.83 6.51
N PRO A 101 10.18 -29.38 5.72
CA PRO A 101 9.40 -28.59 4.77
C PRO A 101 8.54 -27.50 5.45
N CYS A 102 8.01 -27.74 6.66
CA CYS A 102 7.20 -26.74 7.37
C CYS A 102 7.97 -25.42 7.59
N THR A 103 9.20 -25.50 8.11
CA THR A 103 10.05 -24.34 8.38
C THR A 103 10.42 -23.59 7.10
N LYS A 104 10.67 -24.30 5.99
CA LYS A 104 10.98 -23.66 4.69
C LYS A 104 9.80 -22.84 4.18
N VAL A 105 8.59 -23.39 4.27
CA VAL A 105 7.40 -22.68 3.81
C VAL A 105 7.08 -21.50 4.71
N ASP A 106 7.28 -21.63 6.02
CA ASP A 106 7.10 -20.52 6.96
C ASP A 106 8.07 -19.35 6.70
N LEU A 107 9.35 -19.68 6.50
CA LEU A 107 10.38 -18.71 6.11
C LEU A 107 10.05 -18.03 4.78
N ALA A 108 9.60 -18.79 3.78
CA ALA A 108 9.23 -18.23 2.47
C ALA A 108 8.05 -17.25 2.60
N GLY A 109 7.03 -17.61 3.40
CA GLY A 109 5.92 -16.70 3.71
C GLY A 109 6.39 -15.44 4.41
N GLY A 110 7.24 -15.57 5.44
CA GLY A 110 7.84 -14.43 6.14
C GLY A 110 8.60 -13.47 5.21
N ILE A 111 9.35 -14.01 4.25
CA ILE A 111 10.04 -13.21 3.22
C ILE A 111 9.03 -12.46 2.35
N VAL A 112 7.98 -13.12 1.87
CA VAL A 112 6.93 -12.49 1.05
C VAL A 112 6.26 -11.33 1.79
N TYR A 113 5.89 -11.52 3.06
CA TYR A 113 5.30 -10.45 3.87
C TYR A 113 6.28 -9.31 4.16
N THR A 114 7.56 -9.62 4.36
CA THR A 114 8.61 -8.60 4.52
C THR A 114 8.74 -7.76 3.25
N LEU A 115 8.76 -8.38 2.08
CA LEU A 115 8.77 -7.69 0.80
C LEU A 115 7.50 -6.84 0.63
N ASN A 116 6.33 -7.36 1.02
CA ASN A 116 5.09 -6.60 0.98
C ASN A 116 5.16 -5.32 1.86
N CYS A 117 5.75 -5.41 3.05
CA CYS A 117 6.00 -4.23 3.88
C CYS A 117 6.90 -3.21 3.16
N LEU A 118 7.98 -3.65 2.53
CA LEU A 118 8.87 -2.78 1.75
C LEU A 118 8.16 -2.11 0.57
N PHE A 119 7.35 -2.86 -0.19
CA PHE A 119 6.56 -2.33 -1.30
C PHE A 119 5.50 -1.33 -0.84
N ASN A 120 4.90 -1.53 0.34
CA ASN A 120 3.90 -0.61 0.88
C ASN A 120 4.47 0.77 1.21
N PHE A 121 5.77 0.91 1.49
CA PHE A 121 6.42 2.23 1.62
C PHE A 121 6.59 2.95 0.29
N GLN A 122 6.49 2.24 -0.83
CA GLN A 122 6.66 2.76 -2.18
C GLN A 122 5.32 2.93 -2.91
N CYS A 123 4.24 2.34 -2.43
CA CYS A 123 2.92 2.46 -3.05
C CYS A 123 2.09 3.57 -2.39
N GLY A 124 1.58 4.51 -3.17
CA GLY A 124 0.64 5.52 -2.68
C GLY A 124 -0.67 4.90 -2.20
N CYS A 125 -1.46 5.68 -1.46
CA CYS A 125 -2.77 5.26 -0.97
C CYS A 125 -3.87 6.23 -1.40
N VAL A 126 -5.12 5.77 -1.30
CA VAL A 126 -6.31 6.58 -1.59
C VAL A 126 -6.97 6.95 -0.26
N LEU A 127 -6.93 8.23 0.09
CA LEU A 127 -7.69 8.73 1.23
C LEU A 127 -9.17 8.84 0.86
N THR A 128 -10.03 8.33 1.73
CA THR A 128 -11.48 8.40 1.55
C THR A 128 -12.15 9.11 2.74
N TYR A 129 -13.05 10.05 2.43
CA TYR A 129 -13.91 10.72 3.40
C TYR A 129 -15.33 10.84 2.83
N GLY A 130 -16.23 9.94 3.26
CA GLY A 130 -17.53 9.75 2.62
C GLY A 130 -17.35 9.44 1.12
N TYR A 131 -18.00 10.20 0.25
CA TYR A 131 -17.88 10.07 -1.20
C TYR A 131 -16.62 10.74 -1.80
N LYS A 132 -15.80 11.41 -0.99
CA LYS A 132 -14.63 12.14 -1.49
C LYS A 132 -13.40 11.24 -1.46
N LYS A 133 -12.69 11.16 -2.58
CA LYS A 133 -11.43 10.41 -2.74
C LYS A 133 -10.29 11.34 -3.11
N ALA A 134 -9.12 11.11 -2.53
CA ALA A 134 -7.90 11.79 -2.92
C ALA A 134 -6.73 10.82 -2.90
N GLU A 135 -5.96 10.83 -3.98
CA GLU A 135 -4.73 10.06 -4.06
C GLU A 135 -3.61 10.76 -3.29
N VAL A 136 -2.86 9.99 -2.51
CA VAL A 136 -1.70 10.43 -1.76
C VAL A 136 -0.50 9.60 -2.21
N ARG A 137 0.47 10.29 -2.81
CA ARG A 137 1.76 9.73 -3.23
C ARG A 137 2.93 10.34 -2.42
N ASP A 138 2.66 10.90 -1.26
CA ASP A 138 3.71 11.49 -0.43
C ASP A 138 4.30 10.42 0.50
N GLY A 139 5.52 9.99 0.19
CA GLY A 139 6.21 8.92 0.91
C GLY A 139 6.30 9.10 2.43
N LEU A 140 6.34 10.34 2.92
CA LEU A 140 6.41 10.65 4.36
C LEU A 140 5.04 10.55 5.06
N ARG A 141 3.94 10.65 4.30
CA ARG A 141 2.56 10.62 4.83
C ARG A 141 1.86 9.29 4.57
N VAL A 142 2.47 8.41 3.79
CA VAL A 142 1.98 7.07 3.47
C VAL A 142 2.60 6.00 4.39
N ALA A 143 3.77 6.31 4.98
CA ALA A 143 4.46 5.46 5.95
C ALA A 143 3.90 5.57 7.37
#